data_AF-A0A663F757-F1
#
_entry.id   AF-A0A663F757-F1
#
_cell.length_a   1.000
_cell.length_b   1.000
_cell.length_c   1.000
_cell.angle_alpha   90.00
_cell.angle_beta   90.00
_cell.angle_gamma   90.00
#
_symmetry.space_group_name_H-M   'P 1'
#
loop_
_entity.id
_entity.type
_entity.pdbx_description
1 polymer ?
#
loop_
_entity_poly.entity_id
_entity_poly.type
_entity_poly.pdbx_seq_one_letter_code
_entity_poly.pdbx_strand_id
1 'polypeptide(L)'
;MEECIPTQRHSRDYLVKFPEELLVDNLGNHMLFAAERLRGTRPQARNLLCSLELVRTVLREQSLSQPGSYPEPVRAVLIQFDRLFAEFELSYVSSLVAVKSPEEIYRQQEIIVLFCETVERALRLGYLTQEMIDGYEPLLMFTIPRLAII
;
A
#
# COMPACT_ATOMS: atom_id res chain seq x y z
N MET A 1 -6.49 16.15 6.22
CA MET A 1 -6.73 15.57 4.88
C MET A 1 -8.05 14.83 4.83
N GLU A 2 -8.32 13.91 5.77
CA GLU A 2 -9.60 13.17 5.81
C GLU A 2 -10.83 14.07 5.94
N GLU A 3 -10.74 15.13 6.74
CA GLU A 3 -11.83 16.12 6.87
C GLU A 3 -11.95 17.07 5.66
N CYS A 4 -10.84 17.37 4.97
CA CYS A 4 -10.81 18.38 3.91
C CYS A 4 -11.21 17.83 2.53
N ILE A 5 -10.85 16.58 2.25
CA ILE A 5 -11.00 15.92 0.95
C ILE A 5 -11.41 14.45 1.10
N PRO A 6 -12.49 14.13 1.83
CA PRO A 6 -12.84 12.75 2.20
C PRO A 6 -13.04 11.81 0.99
N THR A 7 -13.63 12.30 -0.10
CA THR A 7 -13.96 11.51 -1.29
C THR A 7 -13.05 11.79 -2.49
N GLN A 8 -12.11 12.72 -2.35
CA GLN A 8 -11.25 13.19 -3.46
C GLN A 8 -9.80 12.71 -3.34
N ARG A 9 -9.53 11.83 -2.37
CA ARG A 9 -8.21 11.21 -2.23
C ARG A 9 -7.92 10.30 -3.40
N HIS A 10 -6.66 10.28 -3.81
CA HIS A 10 -6.19 9.33 -4.80
C HIS A 10 -6.21 7.92 -4.23
N SER A 11 -6.64 6.97 -5.07
CA SER A 11 -6.70 5.56 -4.68
C SER A 11 -5.29 5.05 -4.32
N ARG A 12 -5.24 4.25 -3.26
CA ARG A 12 -4.03 3.58 -2.76
C ARG A 12 -4.14 2.06 -2.91
N ASP A 13 -4.96 1.57 -3.85
CA ASP A 13 -5.13 0.13 -4.11
C ASP A 13 -3.81 -0.59 -4.43
N TYR A 14 -2.79 0.17 -4.86
CA TYR A 14 -1.45 -0.33 -5.09
C TYR A 14 -0.73 -0.81 -3.82
N LEU A 15 -1.17 -0.41 -2.62
CA LEU A 15 -0.57 -0.85 -1.34
C LEU A 15 -0.68 -2.36 -1.15
N VAL A 16 -1.71 -3.02 -1.72
CA VAL A 16 -1.85 -4.49 -1.71
C VAL A 16 -0.66 -5.18 -2.37
N LYS A 17 0.06 -4.47 -3.26
CA LYS A 17 1.24 -5.01 -3.93
C LYS A 17 2.54 -4.77 -3.15
N PHE A 18 2.50 -4.01 -2.07
CA PHE A 18 3.68 -3.72 -1.27
C PHE A 18 3.92 -4.85 -0.24
N PRO A 19 5.19 -5.18 0.05
CA PRO A 19 5.54 -6.05 1.17
C PRO A 19 4.91 -5.58 2.48
N GLU A 20 4.43 -6.53 3.28
CA GLU A 20 3.78 -6.26 4.56
C GLU A 20 4.70 -5.48 5.52
N GLU A 21 6.02 -5.69 5.44
CA GLU A 21 7.01 -5.00 6.29
C GLU A 21 7.04 -3.48 6.06
N LEU A 22 6.65 -3.02 4.86
CA LEU A 22 6.58 -1.59 4.54
C LEU A 22 5.27 -0.95 5.02
N LEU A 23 4.26 -1.75 5.37
CA LEU A 23 2.95 -1.29 5.80
C LEU A 23 2.85 -1.07 7.32
N VAL A 24 3.84 -1.51 8.09
CA VAL A 24 3.73 -1.66 9.55
C VAL A 24 3.72 -0.34 10.32
N ASP A 25 4.39 0.72 9.85
CA ASP A 25 4.11 2.10 10.29
C ASP A 25 5.02 3.11 9.58
N ASN A 26 4.56 4.36 9.49
CA ASN A 26 5.38 5.52 9.12
C ASN A 26 5.87 5.59 7.66
N LEU A 27 5.30 4.78 6.74
CA LEU A 27 5.62 4.81 5.31
C LEU A 27 5.59 6.24 4.75
N GLY A 28 4.58 7.03 5.14
CA GLY A 28 4.44 8.40 4.66
C GLY A 28 5.63 9.30 5.01
N ASN A 29 6.18 9.18 6.22
CA ASN A 29 7.35 9.94 6.64
C ASN A 29 8.63 9.45 5.94
N HIS A 30 8.76 8.14 5.74
CA HIS A 30 9.84 7.59 4.92
C HIS A 30 9.79 8.10 3.48
N MET A 31 8.59 8.23 2.88
CA MET A 31 8.43 8.75 1.53
C MET A 31 8.85 10.22 1.43
N LEU A 32 8.48 11.07 2.40
CA LEU A 32 8.92 12.47 2.42
C LEU A 32 10.44 12.59 2.56
N PHE A 33 11.04 11.77 3.43
CA PHE A 33 12.49 11.72 3.58
C PHE A 33 13.19 11.22 2.30
N ALA A 34 12.63 10.20 1.65
CA ALA A 34 13.12 9.70 0.37
C ALA A 34 13.02 10.77 -0.73
N ALA A 35 11.92 11.54 -0.77
CA ALA A 35 11.72 12.61 -1.72
C ALA A 35 12.76 13.73 -1.55
N GLU A 36 13.03 14.16 -0.32
CA GLU A 36 14.13 15.09 0.02
C GLU A 36 15.46 14.62 -0.57
N ARG A 37 15.82 13.35 -0.34
CA ARG A 37 17.08 12.77 -0.82
C ARG A 37 17.14 12.62 -2.35
N LEU A 38 16.00 12.43 -3.00
CA LEU A 38 15.89 12.20 -4.45
C LEU A 38 15.55 13.46 -5.25
N ARG A 39 15.40 14.62 -4.61
CA ARG A 39 14.99 15.88 -5.24
C ARG A 39 15.83 16.27 -6.46
N GLY A 40 17.12 15.97 -6.46
CA GLY A 40 18.05 16.28 -7.55
C GLY A 40 18.07 15.25 -8.68
N THR A 41 17.65 14.02 -8.43
CA THR A 41 17.79 12.89 -9.37
C THR A 41 16.47 12.43 -9.95
N ARG A 42 15.33 12.72 -9.28
CA ARG A 42 13.99 12.39 -9.76
C ARG A 42 13.11 13.64 -9.84
N PRO A 43 12.61 14.02 -11.03
CA PRO A 43 11.73 15.18 -11.18
C PRO A 43 10.41 15.03 -10.40
N GLN A 44 9.92 13.79 -10.22
CA GLN A 44 8.73 13.51 -9.40
C GLN A 44 8.93 13.90 -7.93
N ALA A 45 10.10 13.60 -7.35
CA ALA A 45 10.43 13.97 -5.97
C ALA A 45 10.46 15.50 -5.81
N ARG A 46 11.04 16.20 -6.78
CA ARG A 46 11.03 17.68 -6.81
C ARG A 46 9.62 18.24 -6.89
N ASN A 47 8.77 17.71 -7.77
CA ASN A 47 7.39 18.16 -7.93
C ASN A 47 6.56 17.93 -6.65
N LEU A 48 6.76 16.79 -5.99
CA LEU A 48 6.11 16.49 -4.71
C LEU A 48 6.48 17.51 -3.64
N LEU A 49 7.77 17.81 -3.47
CA LEU A 49 8.23 18.80 -2.49
C LEU A 49 7.71 20.20 -2.83
N CYS A 50 7.80 20.63 -4.09
CA CYS A 50 7.21 21.91 -4.50
C CYS A 50 5.70 21.98 -4.17
N SER A 51 4.96 20.89 -4.38
CA SER A 51 3.53 20.82 -4.01
C SER A 51 3.32 20.89 -2.50
N LEU A 52 4.20 20.28 -1.70
CA LEU A 52 4.15 20.36 -0.24
C LEU A 52 4.40 21.79 0.25
N GLU A 53 5.36 22.49 -0.33
CA GLU A 53 5.60 23.91 -0.05
C GLU A 53 4.36 24.75 -0.37
N LEU A 54 3.69 24.51 -1.51
CA LEU A 54 2.45 25.20 -1.88
C LEU A 54 1.30 24.91 -0.91
N VAL A 55 1.13 23.66 -0.46
CA VAL A 55 0.16 23.32 0.59
C VAL A 55 0.47 24.13 1.85
N ARG A 56 1.74 24.23 2.25
CA ARG A 56 2.16 24.96 3.45
C ARG A 56 1.87 26.46 3.34
N THR A 57 2.12 27.09 2.18
CA THR A 57 1.83 28.52 1.99
C THR A 57 0.34 28.80 2.06
N VAL A 58 -0.47 28.03 1.35
CA VAL A 58 -1.92 28.23 1.28
C VAL A 58 -2.57 27.96 2.64
N LEU A 59 -2.17 26.91 3.36
CA LEU A 59 -2.66 26.63 4.71
C LEU A 59 -2.26 27.72 5.71
N ARG A 60 -1.06 28.30 5.57
CA ARG A 60 -0.60 29.40 6.41
C ARG A 60 -1.40 30.68 6.17
N GLU A 61 -1.72 31.00 4.93
CA GLU A 61 -2.57 32.16 4.59
C GLU A 61 -3.99 31.99 5.12
N GLN A 62 -4.52 30.76 5.06
CA GLN A 62 -5.83 30.43 5.61
C GLN A 62 -5.91 30.53 7.11
N SER A 63 -4.91 30.01 7.83
CA SER A 63 -4.91 30.06 9.30
C SER A 63 -4.87 31.50 9.83
N LEU A 64 -4.30 32.43 9.07
CA LEU A 64 -4.30 33.86 9.37
C LEU A 64 -5.64 34.55 9.05
N SER A 65 -6.41 34.01 8.10
CA SER A 65 -7.63 34.65 7.59
C SER A 65 -8.91 34.12 8.25
N GLN A 66 -9.16 32.80 8.18
CA GLN A 66 -10.34 32.14 8.74
C GLN A 66 -10.03 30.66 9.03
N PRO A 67 -9.89 30.24 10.31
CA PRO A 67 -9.47 28.89 10.66
C PRO A 67 -10.57 27.80 10.56
N GLY A 68 -11.80 28.15 10.15
CA GLY A 68 -12.98 27.26 10.29
C GLY A 68 -13.56 26.64 9.02
N SER A 69 -13.09 27.03 7.83
CA SER A 69 -13.59 26.47 6.55
C SER A 69 -12.40 26.18 5.65
N TYR A 70 -12.45 25.07 4.91
CA TYR A 70 -11.44 24.70 3.92
C TYR A 70 -11.88 25.19 2.53
N PRO A 71 -11.47 26.40 2.10
CA PRO A 71 -11.90 26.92 0.82
C PRO A 71 -11.35 26.12 -0.36
N GLU A 72 -12.04 26.21 -1.49
CA GLU A 72 -11.70 25.50 -2.73
C GLU A 72 -10.21 25.55 -3.13
N PRO A 73 -9.47 26.68 -3.04
CA PRO A 73 -8.03 26.70 -3.32
C PRO A 73 -7.21 25.75 -2.43
N VAL A 74 -7.54 25.62 -1.14
CA VAL A 74 -6.85 24.68 -0.23
C VAL A 74 -7.12 23.25 -0.68
N ARG A 75 -8.38 22.94 -0.98
CA ARG A 75 -8.77 21.61 -1.44
C ARG A 75 -8.07 21.24 -2.75
N ALA A 76 -8.02 22.15 -3.72
CA ALA A 76 -7.35 21.92 -5.00
C ALA A 76 -5.86 21.58 -4.82
N VAL A 77 -5.14 22.34 -3.99
CA VAL A 77 -3.70 22.12 -3.73
C VAL A 77 -3.48 20.83 -2.93
N LEU A 78 -4.37 20.48 -2.00
CA LEU A 78 -4.32 19.21 -1.27
C LEU A 78 -4.58 17.99 -2.16
N ILE A 79 -5.52 18.07 -3.10
CA ILE A 79 -5.79 16.99 -4.07
C ILE A 79 -4.58 16.76 -4.96
N GLN A 80 -3.98 17.84 -5.45
CA GLN A 80 -2.77 17.77 -6.26
C GLN A 80 -1.61 17.14 -5.49
N PHE A 81 -1.41 17.55 -4.24
CA PHE A 81 -0.40 16.96 -3.37
C PHE A 81 -0.66 15.46 -3.12
N ASP A 82 -1.89 15.07 -2.77
CA ASP A 82 -2.23 13.67 -2.49
C ASP A 82 -2.00 12.77 -3.72
N ARG A 83 -2.32 13.26 -4.92
CA ARG A 83 -2.02 12.57 -6.18
C ARG A 83 -0.51 12.42 -6.42
N LEU A 84 0.26 13.51 -6.32
CA LEU A 84 1.71 13.48 -6.51
C LEU A 84 2.40 12.58 -5.49
N PHE A 85 1.88 12.57 -4.26
CA PHE A 85 2.39 11.72 -3.19
C PHE A 85 2.18 10.24 -3.50
N ALA A 86 0.96 9.86 -3.90
CA ALA A 86 0.63 8.48 -4.26
C ALA A 86 1.41 7.99 -5.49
N GLU A 87 1.56 8.83 -6.51
CA GLU A 87 2.39 8.52 -7.69
C GLU A 87 3.87 8.32 -7.32
N PHE A 88 4.41 9.15 -6.43
CA PHE A 88 5.78 9.02 -5.93
C PHE A 88 5.96 7.75 -5.08
N GLU A 89 5.04 7.48 -4.16
CA GLU A 89 5.05 6.30 -3.30
C GLU A 89 5.09 5.00 -4.12
N LEU A 90 4.17 4.88 -5.10
CA LEU A 90 4.15 3.76 -6.03
C LEU A 90 5.45 3.61 -6.82
N SER A 91 5.94 4.70 -7.42
CA SER A 91 7.16 4.67 -8.23
C SER A 91 8.41 4.34 -7.40
N TYR A 92 8.48 4.85 -6.17
CA TYR A 92 9.62 4.63 -5.28
C TYR A 92 9.68 3.18 -4.82
N VAL A 93 8.58 2.66 -4.26
CA VAL A 93 8.51 1.27 -3.77
C VAL A 93 8.70 0.28 -4.91
N SER A 94 8.11 0.53 -6.09
CA SER A 94 8.30 -0.31 -7.28
C SER A 94 9.75 -0.34 -7.80
N SER A 95 10.56 0.65 -7.44
CA SER A 95 11.99 0.66 -7.79
C SER A 95 12.88 0.01 -6.75
N LEU A 96 12.39 -0.19 -5.53
CA LEU A 96 13.12 -0.84 -4.44
C LEU A 96 12.79 -2.32 -4.31
N VAL A 97 11.56 -2.69 -4.64
CA VAL A 97 11.04 -4.05 -4.50
C VAL A 97 10.42 -4.47 -5.83
N ALA A 98 10.68 -5.72 -6.23
CA ALA A 98 9.94 -6.33 -7.33
C ALA A 98 8.47 -6.47 -6.92
N VAL A 99 7.65 -5.54 -7.37
CA VAL A 99 6.20 -5.56 -7.17
C VAL A 99 5.64 -6.65 -8.08
N LYS A 100 4.82 -7.55 -7.50
CA LYS A 100 4.24 -8.66 -8.25
C LYS A 100 3.41 -8.14 -9.42
N SER A 101 3.63 -8.71 -10.60
CA SER A 101 2.80 -8.45 -11.76
C SER A 101 1.37 -8.96 -11.51
N PRO A 102 0.34 -8.44 -12.20
CA PRO A 102 -1.00 -8.97 -12.07
C PRO A 102 -1.05 -10.48 -12.40
N GLU A 103 -0.29 -10.94 -13.39
CA GLU A 103 -0.16 -12.35 -13.73
C GLU A 103 0.45 -13.18 -12.59
N GLU A 104 1.46 -12.64 -11.89
CA GLU A 104 2.06 -13.30 -10.73
C GLU A 104 1.09 -13.39 -9.55
N ILE A 105 0.27 -12.35 -9.34
CA ILE A 105 -0.80 -12.36 -8.33
C ILE A 105 -1.84 -13.42 -8.68
N TYR A 106 -2.28 -13.50 -9.95
CA TYR A 106 -3.24 -14.52 -10.39
C TYR A 106 -2.69 -15.94 -10.21
N ARG A 107 -1.45 -16.19 -10.62
CA ARG A 107 -0.81 -17.51 -10.40
C ARG A 107 -0.71 -17.85 -8.91
N GLN A 108 -0.41 -16.88 -8.06
CA GLN A 108 -0.38 -17.11 -6.62
C GLN A 108 -1.78 -17.45 -6.09
N GLN A 109 -2.84 -16.79 -6.57
CA GLN A 109 -4.22 -17.14 -6.20
C GLN A 109 -4.58 -18.55 -6.63
N GLU A 110 -4.21 -18.98 -7.84
CA GLU A 110 -4.41 -20.36 -8.31
C GLU A 110 -3.74 -21.38 -7.37
N ILE A 111 -2.50 -21.09 -6.94
CA ILE A 111 -1.78 -21.91 -5.96
C ILE A 111 -2.51 -21.95 -4.61
N ILE A 112 -3.02 -20.82 -4.13
CA ILE A 112 -3.78 -20.74 -2.89
C ILE A 112 -5.06 -21.60 -2.97
N VAL A 113 -5.78 -21.53 -4.09
CA VAL A 113 -6.98 -22.36 -4.32
C VAL A 113 -6.62 -23.84 -4.27
N LEU A 114 -5.55 -24.26 -4.95
CA LEU A 114 -5.06 -25.64 -4.90
C LEU A 114 -4.72 -26.09 -3.48
N PHE A 115 -4.11 -25.21 -2.67
CA PHE A 115 -3.82 -25.51 -1.27
C PHE A 115 -5.11 -25.68 -0.46
N CYS A 116 -6.09 -24.81 -0.65
CA CYS A 116 -7.40 -24.92 0.01
C CYS A 116 -8.12 -26.23 -0.36
N GLU A 117 -8.14 -26.59 -1.64
CA GLU A 117 -8.75 -27.85 -2.12
C GLU A 117 -8.04 -29.08 -1.53
N THR A 118 -6.71 -29.04 -1.45
CA THR A 118 -5.89 -30.12 -0.88
C THR A 118 -6.19 -30.30 0.61
N VAL A 119 -6.26 -29.18 1.35
CA VAL A 119 -6.61 -29.19 2.78
C VAL A 119 -8.03 -29.72 2.99
N GLU A 120 -8.99 -29.24 2.20
CA GLU A 120 -10.38 -29.68 2.29
C GLU A 120 -10.53 -31.19 2.00
N ARG A 121 -9.81 -31.71 1.00
CA ARG A 121 -9.78 -33.15 0.70
C ARG A 121 -9.15 -33.95 1.84
N ALA A 122 -8.04 -33.48 2.41
CA ALA A 122 -7.35 -34.15 3.51
C ALA A 122 -8.21 -34.17 4.79
N LEU A 123 -8.96 -33.11 5.07
CA LEU A 123 -9.97 -33.05 6.13
C LEU A 123 -11.10 -34.07 5.89
N ARG A 124 -11.65 -34.10 4.67
CA ARG A 124 -12.72 -35.05 4.30
C ARG A 124 -12.31 -36.51 4.43
N LEU A 125 -11.04 -36.84 4.16
CA LEU A 125 -10.48 -38.18 4.31
C LEU A 125 -10.01 -38.49 5.74
N GLY A 126 -10.03 -37.51 6.65
CA GLY A 126 -9.59 -37.66 8.03
C GLY A 126 -8.07 -37.72 8.22
N TYR A 127 -7.29 -37.27 7.24
CA TYR A 127 -5.83 -37.19 7.35
C TYR A 127 -5.38 -35.98 8.17
N LEU A 128 -6.24 -34.97 8.29
CA LEU A 128 -6.03 -33.76 9.09
C LEU A 128 -7.25 -33.53 9.97
N THR A 129 -7.06 -32.81 11.07
CA THR A 129 -8.14 -32.30 11.90
C THR A 129 -8.18 -30.78 11.84
N GLN A 130 -9.34 -30.18 12.12
CA GLN A 130 -9.49 -28.73 12.11
C GLN A 130 -8.57 -28.04 13.12
N GLU A 131 -8.33 -28.69 14.27
CA GLU A 131 -7.44 -28.19 15.33
C GLU A 131 -6.00 -28.00 14.87
N MET A 132 -5.49 -28.89 14.00
CA MET A 132 -4.13 -28.79 13.45
C MET A 132 -3.96 -27.59 12.50
N ILE A 133 -5.06 -27.19 11.83
CA ILE A 133 -5.08 -26.02 10.94
C ILE A 133 -5.16 -24.74 11.78
N ASP A 134 -6.11 -24.70 12.71
CA ASP A 134 -6.36 -23.53 13.56
C ASP A 134 -5.15 -23.26 14.49
N GLY A 135 -4.41 -24.31 14.88
CA GLY A 135 -3.17 -24.23 15.64
C GLY A 135 -1.94 -23.81 14.82
N TYR A 136 -2.08 -23.57 13.51
CA TYR A 136 -0.97 -23.25 12.60
C TYR A 136 0.21 -24.21 12.74
N GLU A 137 -0.05 -25.53 12.79
CA GLU A 137 1.01 -26.51 13.01
C GLU A 137 2.12 -26.38 11.95
N PRO A 138 3.39 -26.11 12.34
CA PRO A 138 4.44 -25.81 11.38
C PRO A 138 4.66 -26.92 10.35
N LEU A 139 4.62 -28.18 10.79
CA LEU A 139 4.81 -29.33 9.90
C LEU A 139 3.70 -29.40 8.83
N LEU A 140 2.46 -29.06 9.21
CA LEU A 140 1.34 -29.00 8.29
C LEU A 140 1.51 -27.86 7.28
N MET A 141 1.89 -26.67 7.74
CA MET A 141 2.12 -25.49 6.89
C MET A 141 3.21 -25.73 5.83
N PHE A 142 4.25 -26.51 6.15
CA PHE A 142 5.28 -26.89 5.17
C PHE A 142 4.84 -28.04 4.23
N THR A 143 3.90 -28.87 4.66
CA THR A 143 3.52 -30.08 3.91
C THR A 143 2.38 -29.82 2.93
N ILE A 144 1.46 -28.90 3.24
CA ILE A 144 0.34 -28.53 2.34
C ILE A 144 0.84 -28.13 0.94
N PRO A 145 1.85 -27.25 0.78
CA PRO A 145 2.38 -26.93 -0.54
C PRO A 145 2.91 -28.14 -1.30
N ARG A 146 3.49 -29.13 -0.60
CA ARG A 146 4.05 -30.33 -1.22
C ARG A 146 2.96 -31.29 -1.67
N LEU A 147 1.88 -31.41 -0.89
CA LEU A 147 0.75 -32.28 -1.20
C LEU A 147 -0.08 -31.75 -2.37
N ALA A 148 -0.14 -30.43 -2.56
CA ALA A 148 -0.92 -29.81 -3.62
C ALA A 148 -0.28 -29.85 -5.01
N ILE A 149 1.03 -30.11 -5.09
CA ILE A 149 1.80 -30.11 -6.35
C ILE A 149 1.92 -31.55 -6.94
N ILE A 150 1.61 -32.58 -6.16
CA ILE A 150 1.67 -34.00 -6.57
C ILE A 150 0.33 -34.41 -7.19
#